data_AF-A0A926JU30-F1
#
_entry.id   AF-A0A926JU30-F1
#
_cell.length_a   1.000
_cell.length_b   1.000
_cell.length_c   1.000
_cell.angle_alpha   90.00
_cell.angle_beta   90.00
_cell.angle_gamma   90.00
#
_symmetry.space_group_name_H-M   'P 1'
#
loop_
_entity.id
_entity.type
_entity.pdbx_description
1 polymer ?
#
loop_
_entity_poly.entity_id
_entity_poly.type
_entity_poly.pdbx_seq_one_letter_code
_entity_poly.pdbx_strand_id
1 'polypeptide(L)'
;MQSIYALTQSEKTDLDKEEKFLSTSMENMYNLYLVLISLMVEMQKMAAYRLTASEKKYLATEEEKNPNRKFVDNKVMALLVNNLLLTDELESRKVNNWYLDEEYVKVLCVAMEESDLYKKYMSTRDSSFQEDKEFLQDL
;
A
#
# COMPACT_ATOMS: atom_id res chain seq x y z
N MET A 1 1.31 17.75 18.44
CA MET A 1 1.10 18.17 19.85
C MET A 1 2.41 18.46 20.60
N GLN A 2 3.46 17.63 20.45
CA GLN A 2 4.74 17.83 21.16
C GLN A 2 5.51 19.10 20.75
N SER A 3 5.41 19.52 19.48
CA SER A 3 6.08 20.72 18.98
C SER A 3 5.53 22.02 19.60
N ILE A 4 4.20 22.13 19.75
CA ILE A 4 3.57 23.28 20.41
C ILE A 4 3.96 23.34 21.89
N TYR A 5 4.04 22.17 22.54
CA TYR A 5 4.44 22.08 23.94
C TYR A 5 5.91 22.50 24.17
N ALA A 6 6.83 22.04 23.32
CA ALA A 6 8.24 22.46 23.35
C ALA A 6 8.42 23.97 23.11
N LEU A 7 7.60 24.56 22.24
CA LEU A 7 7.60 25.99 21.93
C LEU A 7 7.12 26.84 23.11
N THR A 8 6.19 26.34 23.91
CA THR A 8 5.71 27.03 25.12
C THR A 8 6.67 26.92 26.33
N GLN A 9 7.60 25.95 26.32
CA GLN A 9 8.49 25.68 27.46
C GLN A 9 9.92 26.22 27.26
N SER A 10 10.27 26.70 26.07
CA SER A 10 11.61 27.22 25.78
C SER A 10 11.64 28.76 25.81
N GLU A 11 12.24 29.36 26.84
CA GLU A 11 12.32 30.83 27.03
C GLU A 11 13.18 31.56 25.97
N LYS A 12 13.85 30.83 25.06
CA LYS A 12 14.59 31.35 23.89
C LYS A 12 14.51 30.35 22.74
N THR A 13 13.33 30.19 22.15
CA THR A 13 13.19 29.39 20.93
C THR A 13 13.58 30.23 19.72
N ASP A 14 14.59 29.76 18.98
CA ASP A 14 14.92 30.27 17.66
C ASP A 14 13.79 29.82 16.72
N LEU A 15 12.81 30.71 16.49
CA LEU A 15 11.60 30.41 15.70
C LEU A 15 11.94 29.79 14.34
N ASP A 16 13.03 30.23 13.73
CA ASP A 16 13.54 29.72 12.45
C ASP A 16 13.95 28.24 12.54
N LYS A 17 14.42 27.78 13.70
CA LYS A 17 14.76 26.36 13.92
C LYS A 17 13.51 25.50 14.07
N GLU A 18 12.49 25.99 14.77
CA GLU A 18 11.22 25.26 14.94
C GLU A 18 10.45 25.15 13.62
N GLU A 19 10.44 26.22 12.81
CA GLU A 19 9.82 26.19 11.48
C GLU A 19 10.50 25.15 10.58
N LYS A 20 11.84 25.14 10.54
CA LYS A 20 12.59 24.13 9.79
C LYS A 20 12.31 22.73 10.28
N PHE A 21 12.29 22.50 11.60
CA PHE A 21 11.97 21.20 12.18
C PHE A 21 10.57 20.73 11.79
N LEU A 22 9.58 21.63 11.83
CA LEU A 22 8.21 21.32 11.43
C LEU A 22 8.12 20.96 9.94
N SER A 23 8.77 21.75 9.08
CA SER A 23 8.80 21.50 7.63
C SER A 23 9.42 20.13 7.32
N THR A 24 10.59 19.82 7.89
CA THR A 24 11.23 18.51 7.76
C THR A 24 10.35 17.39 8.30
N SER A 25 9.62 17.61 9.39
CA SER A 25 8.69 16.62 9.95
C SER A 25 7.53 16.34 8.99
N MET A 26 6.98 17.38 8.35
CA MET A 26 5.92 17.24 7.34
C MET A 26 6.42 16.49 6.11
N GLU A 27 7.62 16.81 5.62
CA GLU A 27 8.25 16.11 4.50
C GLU A 27 8.47 14.62 4.82
N ASN A 28 8.96 14.30 6.02
CA ASN A 28 9.14 12.92 6.45
C ASN A 28 7.82 12.16 6.56
N MET A 29 6.77 12.80 7.06
CA MET A 29 5.43 12.19 7.13
C MET A 29 4.89 11.91 5.72
N TYR A 30 5.08 12.84 4.79
CA TYR A 30 4.68 12.67 3.40
C TYR A 30 5.47 11.55 2.71
N ASN A 31 6.78 11.46 2.93
CA ASN A 31 7.59 10.36 2.43
C ASN A 31 7.11 9.00 2.97
N LEU A 32 6.79 8.93 4.27
CA LEU A 32 6.22 7.72 4.87
C LEU A 32 4.88 7.36 4.23
N TYR A 33 4.01 8.33 3.99
CA TYR A 33 2.74 8.12 3.31
C TYR A 33 2.93 7.52 1.90
N LEU A 34 3.90 8.03 1.14
CA LEU A 34 4.24 7.48 -0.18
C LEU A 34 4.78 6.04 -0.09
N VAL A 35 5.58 5.72 0.93
CA VAL A 35 6.06 4.34 1.18
C VAL A 35 4.89 3.39 1.47
N LEU A 36 3.88 3.83 2.23
CA LEU A 36 2.70 3.03 2.52
C LEU A 36 1.84 2.81 1.27
N ILE A 37 1.66 3.83 0.43
CA ILE A 37 0.95 3.64 -0.84
C ILE A 37 1.71 2.71 -1.77
N SER A 38 3.04 2.87 -1.88
CA SER A 38 3.86 2.01 -2.74
C SER A 38 3.79 0.55 -2.29
N LEU A 39 3.70 0.29 -0.98
CA LEU A 39 3.48 -1.06 -0.45
C LEU A 39 2.17 -1.67 -0.96
N MET A 40 1.06 -0.93 -0.89
CA MET A 40 -0.23 -1.40 -1.41
C MET A 40 -0.17 -1.75 -2.90
N VAL A 41 0.51 -0.92 -3.68
CA VAL A 41 0.74 -1.15 -5.12
C VAL A 41 1.56 -2.42 -5.36
N GLU A 42 2.65 -2.61 -4.62
CA GLU A 42 3.49 -3.81 -4.74
C GLU A 42 2.76 -5.09 -4.29
N MET A 43 1.92 -5.02 -3.25
CA MET A 43 1.07 -6.15 -2.84
C MET A 43 0.08 -6.56 -3.94
N GLN A 44 -0.53 -5.59 -4.63
CA GLN A 44 -1.42 -5.89 -5.76
C GLN A 44 -0.65 -6.55 -6.92
N LYS A 45 0.53 -6.03 -7.28
CA LYS A 45 1.37 -6.60 -8.34
C LYS A 45 1.81 -8.03 -7.99
N MET A 46 2.20 -8.27 -6.73
CA MET A 46 2.59 -9.59 -6.25
C MET A 46 1.41 -10.57 -6.31
N ALA A 47 0.20 -10.16 -5.92
CA ALA A 47 -0.99 -10.98 -6.04
C ALA A 47 -1.31 -11.31 -7.51
N ALA A 48 -1.21 -10.33 -8.42
CA ALA A 48 -1.38 -10.54 -9.86
C ALA A 48 -0.34 -11.53 -10.43
N TYR A 49 0.92 -11.40 -10.00
CA TYR A 49 2.00 -12.32 -10.38
C TYR A 49 1.71 -13.74 -9.90
N ARG A 50 1.34 -13.93 -8.63
CA ARG A 50 1.00 -15.26 -8.07
C ARG A 50 -0.20 -15.89 -8.76
N LEU A 51 -1.22 -15.10 -9.07
CA LEU A 51 -2.41 -15.52 -9.78
C LEU A 51 -2.07 -16.06 -11.17
N THR A 52 -1.33 -15.28 -11.97
CA THR A 52 -0.90 -15.69 -13.32
C THR A 52 0.07 -16.87 -13.31
N ALA A 53 0.92 -16.98 -12.28
CA ALA A 53 1.78 -18.14 -12.09
C ALA A 53 0.96 -19.40 -11.76
N SER A 54 -0.11 -19.27 -10.99
CA SER A 54 -1.02 -20.38 -10.65
C SER A 54 -1.82 -20.87 -11.85
N GLU A 55 -2.35 -19.96 -12.66
CA GLU A 55 -3.06 -20.27 -13.92
C GLU A 55 -2.19 -21.06 -14.91
N LYS A 56 -0.87 -20.79 -14.92
CA LYS A 56 0.10 -21.43 -15.83
C LYS A 56 0.67 -22.75 -15.31
N LYS A 57 0.28 -23.23 -14.12
CA LYS A 57 0.75 -24.52 -13.60
C LYS A 57 0.30 -25.66 -14.51
N TYR A 58 1.22 -26.58 -14.81
CA TYR A 58 0.96 -27.73 -15.68
C TYR A 58 -0.14 -28.66 -15.13
N LEU A 59 -0.28 -28.72 -13.80
CA LEU A 59 -1.31 -29.47 -13.10
C LEU A 59 -2.29 -28.51 -12.38
N ALA A 60 -2.64 -27.40 -13.01
CA ALA A 60 -3.61 -26.46 -12.46
C ALA A 60 -4.97 -27.16 -12.25
N THR A 61 -5.48 -27.05 -11.03
CA THR A 61 -6.85 -27.46 -10.68
C THR A 61 -7.87 -26.58 -11.43
N GLU A 62 -9.12 -27.02 -11.54
CA GLU A 62 -10.18 -26.23 -12.20
C GLU A 62 -10.39 -24.86 -11.54
N GLU A 63 -10.18 -24.76 -10.22
CA GLU A 63 -10.21 -23.50 -9.47
C GLU A 63 -9.00 -22.61 -9.77
N GLU A 64 -7.81 -23.19 -10.00
CA GLU A 64 -6.62 -22.44 -10.42
C GLU A 64 -6.65 -22.01 -11.89
N LYS A 65 -7.42 -22.70 -12.75
CA LYS A 65 -7.66 -22.29 -14.15
C LYS A 65 -8.63 -21.13 -14.27
N ASN A 66 -9.52 -20.96 -13.30
CA ASN A 66 -10.48 -19.85 -13.24
C ASN A 66 -10.49 -19.23 -11.83
N PRO A 67 -9.35 -18.63 -11.42
CA PRO A 67 -9.20 -18.15 -10.07
C PRO A 67 -10.04 -16.89 -9.84
N ASN A 68 -10.42 -16.64 -8.59
CA ASN A 68 -11.10 -15.40 -8.24
C ASN A 68 -10.11 -14.24 -8.36
N ARG A 69 -10.35 -13.33 -9.31
CA ARG A 69 -9.48 -12.18 -9.61
C ARG A 69 -9.88 -10.90 -8.86
N LYS A 70 -10.91 -10.97 -8.00
CA LYS A 70 -11.53 -9.81 -7.34
C LYS A 70 -10.54 -8.85 -6.69
N PHE A 71 -9.54 -9.35 -5.96
CA PHE A 71 -8.52 -8.49 -5.34
C PHE A 71 -7.59 -7.81 -6.36
N VAL A 72 -7.15 -8.54 -7.39
CA VAL A 72 -6.27 -8.00 -8.44
C VAL A 72 -7.00 -6.94 -9.26
N ASP A 73 -8.29 -7.18 -9.53
CA ASP A 73 -9.17 -6.32 -10.31
C ASP A 73 -9.91 -5.28 -9.44
N ASN A 74 -9.50 -5.11 -8.17
CA ASN A 74 -10.06 -4.11 -7.26
C ASN A 74 -9.93 -2.72 -7.87
N LYS A 75 -11.05 -2.00 -7.97
CA LYS A 75 -11.13 -0.73 -8.70
C LYS A 75 -10.28 0.37 -8.06
N VAL A 76 -10.15 0.39 -6.74
CA VAL A 76 -9.35 1.38 -6.02
C VAL A 76 -7.86 1.10 -6.23
N MET A 77 -7.43 -0.16 -6.13
CA MET A 77 -6.05 -0.53 -6.43
C MET A 77 -5.68 -0.24 -7.88
N ALA A 78 -6.56 -0.53 -8.83
CA ALA A 78 -6.34 -0.22 -10.23
C ALA A 78 -6.13 1.29 -10.48
N LEU A 79 -6.86 2.15 -9.76
CA LEU A 79 -6.64 3.60 -9.83
C LEU A 79 -5.27 4.00 -9.28
N LEU A 80 -4.81 3.40 -8.18
CA LEU A 80 -3.50 3.68 -7.61
C LEU A 80 -2.37 3.22 -8.54
N VAL A 81 -2.44 1.99 -9.04
CA VAL A 81 -1.44 1.40 -9.93
C VAL A 81 -1.29 2.20 -11.23
N ASN A 82 -2.39 2.72 -11.78
CA ASN A 82 -2.40 3.47 -13.04
C ASN A 82 -2.25 4.99 -12.86
N ASN A 83 -2.02 5.47 -11.64
CA ASN A 83 -1.88 6.91 -11.38
C ASN A 83 -0.47 7.39 -11.76
N LEU A 84 -0.36 8.11 -12.87
CA LEU A 84 0.90 8.67 -13.35
C LEU A 84 1.55 9.64 -12.36
N LEU A 85 0.76 10.50 -11.70
CA LEU A 85 1.29 11.47 -10.74
C LEU A 85 1.91 10.77 -9.53
N LEU A 86 1.31 9.67 -9.08
CA LEU A 86 1.87 8.86 -8.01
C LEU A 86 3.20 8.22 -8.43
N THR A 87 3.25 7.64 -9.62
CA THR A 87 4.47 7.03 -10.16
C THR A 87 5.60 8.06 -10.27
N ASP A 88 5.31 9.23 -10.86
CA ASP A 88 6.29 10.32 -11.00
C ASP A 88 6.79 10.80 -9.63
N GLU A 89 5.91 10.89 -8.63
CA GLU A 89 6.28 11.30 -7.27
C GLU A 89 7.15 10.25 -6.56
N LEU A 90 6.84 8.96 -6.72
CA LEU A 90 7.63 7.86 -6.18
C LEU A 90 9.04 7.82 -6.82
N GLU A 91 9.13 8.02 -8.13
CA GLU A 91 10.40 8.07 -8.85
C GLU A 91 11.24 9.29 -8.45
N SER A 92 10.63 10.48 -8.41
CA SER A 92 11.34 11.72 -8.07
C SER A 92 11.94 11.69 -6.66
N ARG A 93 11.25 11.05 -5.71
CA ARG A 93 11.69 10.85 -4.33
C ARG A 93 12.50 9.58 -4.11
N LYS A 94 12.69 8.76 -5.16
CA LYS A 94 13.41 7.48 -5.12
C LYS A 94 12.85 6.51 -4.10
N VAL A 95 11.52 6.45 -3.98
CA VAL A 95 10.82 5.51 -3.10
C VAL A 95 10.87 4.13 -3.77
N ASN A 96 11.91 3.36 -3.48
CA ASN A 96 12.17 2.04 -4.04
C ASN A 96 12.35 0.96 -2.96
N ASN A 97 11.83 1.21 -1.75
CA ASN A 97 12.02 0.37 -0.56
C ASN A 97 11.78 -1.11 -0.84
N TRP A 98 10.71 -1.45 -1.55
CA TRP A 98 10.28 -2.84 -1.76
C TRP A 98 11.05 -3.61 -2.82
N TYR A 99 11.91 -2.96 -3.61
CA TYR A 99 12.72 -3.65 -4.62
C TYR A 99 13.79 -4.55 -3.99
N LEU A 100 14.43 -4.07 -2.92
CA LEU A 100 15.44 -4.83 -2.16
C LEU A 100 14.79 -5.68 -1.07
N ASP A 101 13.64 -5.23 -0.56
CA ASP A 101 12.91 -5.79 0.57
C ASP A 101 11.64 -6.54 0.13
N GLU A 102 11.69 -7.20 -1.04
CA GLU A 102 10.54 -7.92 -1.61
C GLU A 102 9.98 -9.00 -0.69
N GLU A 103 10.81 -9.56 0.19
CA GLU A 103 10.41 -10.59 1.13
C GLU A 103 9.37 -10.09 2.13
N TYR A 104 9.45 -8.82 2.54
CA TYR A 104 8.43 -8.21 3.40
C TYR A 104 7.08 -8.11 2.69
N VAL A 105 7.09 -7.76 1.40
CA VAL A 105 5.86 -7.74 0.59
C VAL A 105 5.26 -9.14 0.52
N LYS A 106 6.07 -10.18 0.34
CA LYS A 106 5.59 -11.57 0.34
C LYS A 106 4.97 -11.96 1.67
N VAL A 107 5.64 -11.69 2.79
CA VAL A 107 5.13 -11.99 4.13
C VAL A 107 3.80 -11.29 4.38
N LEU A 108 3.69 -10.00 4.01
CA LEU A 108 2.45 -9.23 4.15
C LEU A 108 1.34 -9.75 3.24
N CYS A 109 1.64 -10.15 2.01
CA CYS A 109 0.66 -10.79 1.13
C CYS A 109 0.14 -12.11 1.71
N VAL A 110 1.02 -12.95 2.29
CA VAL A 110 0.60 -14.19 2.95
C VAL A 110 -0.27 -13.89 4.17
N ALA A 111 0.14 -12.95 5.02
CA ALA A 111 -0.64 -12.54 6.19
C ALA A 111 -2.02 -11.98 5.80
N MET A 112 -2.09 -11.20 4.72
CA MET A 112 -3.33 -10.72 4.14
C MET A 112 -4.20 -11.90 3.69
N GLU A 113 -3.66 -12.84 2.92
CA GLU A 113 -4.41 -14.01 2.42
C GLU A 113 -4.95 -14.90 3.55
N GLU A 114 -4.21 -15.00 4.64
CA GLU A 114 -4.61 -15.77 5.83
C GLU A 114 -5.69 -15.07 6.67
N SER A 115 -5.85 -13.75 6.52
CA SER A 115 -6.81 -12.96 7.28
C SER A 115 -8.27 -13.32 6.96
N ASP A 116 -9.13 -13.28 7.98
CA ASP A 116 -10.57 -13.48 7.82
C ASP A 116 -11.20 -12.37 6.96
N LEU A 117 -10.62 -11.17 7.01
CA LEU A 117 -11.04 -10.03 6.20
C LEU A 117 -10.89 -10.33 4.71
N TYR A 118 -9.72 -10.82 4.29
CA TYR A 118 -9.47 -11.21 2.90
C TYR A 118 -10.35 -12.37 2.46
N LYS A 119 -10.47 -13.42 3.28
CA LYS A 119 -11.32 -14.57 2.99
C LYS A 119 -12.79 -14.16 2.81
N LYS A 120 -13.29 -13.26 3.66
CA LYS A 120 -14.65 -12.71 3.54
C LYS A 120 -14.79 -11.89 2.26
N TYR A 121 -13.84 -11.02 1.95
CA TYR A 121 -13.86 -10.22 0.73
C TYR A 121 -13.83 -11.09 -0.53
N MET A 122 -13.00 -12.13 -0.56
CA MET A 122 -12.86 -13.06 -1.69
C MET A 122 -13.97 -14.11 -1.79
N SER A 123 -14.94 -14.12 -0.88
CA SER A 123 -16.08 -15.05 -0.93
C SER A 123 -17.04 -14.78 -2.10
N THR A 124 -17.04 -13.55 -2.63
CA THR A 124 -17.75 -13.18 -3.86
C THR A 124 -16.77 -12.97 -5.01
N ARG A 125 -17.26 -13.05 -6.25
CA ARG A 125 -16.44 -12.77 -7.45
C ARG A 125 -16.48 -11.30 -7.86
N ASP A 126 -17.61 -10.64 -7.63
CA ASP A 126 -17.80 -9.23 -7.96
C ASP A 126 -17.78 -8.34 -6.72
N SER A 127 -17.40 -7.08 -6.91
CA SER A 127 -17.48 -6.01 -5.92
C SER A 127 -17.92 -4.68 -6.52
N SER A 128 -18.62 -3.91 -5.67
CA SER A 128 -18.81 -2.49 -5.88
C SER A 128 -17.55 -1.69 -5.53
N PHE A 129 -17.43 -0.48 -6.06
CA PHE A 129 -16.31 0.42 -5.69
C PHE A 129 -16.28 0.72 -4.18
N GLN A 130 -17.46 0.75 -3.55
CA GLN A 130 -17.58 1.00 -2.12
C GLN A 130 -17.01 -0.18 -1.31
N GLU A 131 -17.36 -1.42 -1.66
CA GLU A 131 -16.79 -2.62 -1.03
C GLU A 131 -15.28 -2.71 -1.23
N ASP A 132 -14.80 -2.39 -2.43
CA ASP A 132 -13.36 -2.36 -2.75
C ASP A 132 -12.62 -1.37 -1.87
N LYS A 133 -13.22 -0.20 -1.62
CA LYS A 133 -12.66 0.83 -0.75
C LYS A 133 -12.69 0.41 0.72
N GLU A 134 -13.82 -0.10 1.20
CA GLU A 134 -13.99 -0.53 2.59
C GLU A 134 -12.98 -1.62 2.94
N PHE A 135 -12.81 -2.61 2.07
CA PHE A 135 -11.81 -3.65 2.24
C PHE A 135 -10.39 -3.09 2.41
N LEU A 136 -10.00 -2.09 1.61
CA LEU A 136 -8.66 -1.47 1.72
C LEU A 136 -8.51 -0.56 2.94
N GLN A 137 -9.60 -0.04 3.50
CA GLN A 137 -9.57 0.77 4.71
C GLN A 137 -9.42 -0.09 5.97
N ASP A 138 -9.97 -1.31 5.92
CA ASP A 138 -9.96 -2.26 7.03
C ASP A 138 -8.74 -3.21 7.01
N LEU A 139 -7.95 -3.20 5.93
CA LEU A 139 -6.73 -3.99 5.74
C LEU A 139 -5.52 -3.39 6.49
#